data_AF-A0A6P0UDS5-F1
#
_entry.id   AF-A0A6P0UDS5-F1
#
_cell.length_a   1.000
_cell.length_b   1.000
_cell.length_c   1.000
_cell.angle_alpha   90.00
_cell.angle_beta   90.00
_cell.angle_gamma   90.00
#
_symmetry.space_group_name_H-M   'P 1'
#
loop_
_entity.id
_entity.type
_entity.pdbx_description
1 polymer ?
#
loop_
_entity_poly.entity_id
_entity_poly.type
_entity_poly.pdbx_seq_one_letter_code
_entity_poly.pdbx_strand_id
1 'polypeptide(L)'
;IALMPESNLGLMSTEQTLLYFYLPPEVAGLEAELYMFNEAQTEEGSRIITLPEEPGILGVPIPDAFAQLSVGDTYRWYFAIQVDPVDRSGDFILSGFVQRVANDPALQQQLRTLPVEDHASVYGAQGLWFDAINLLASMRSQYPNSAQWETQWETLLQSVDLERIATQPLLDVSPATQVSTTIPTPIPTTSIDPNF
;
A
#
# COMPACT_ATOMS: atom_id res chain seq x y z
N ILE A 1 -11.36 4.90 -2.71
CA ILE A 1 -11.61 3.68 -3.53
C ILE A 1 -10.37 2.80 -3.43
N ALA A 2 -10.49 1.49 -3.24
CA ALA A 2 -9.33 0.59 -3.28
C ALA A 2 -9.06 0.12 -4.71
N LEU A 3 -7.79 0.07 -5.12
CA LEU A 3 -7.40 -0.41 -6.45
C LEU A 3 -7.27 -1.93 -6.41
N MET A 4 -8.40 -2.60 -6.65
CA MET A 4 -8.58 -4.04 -6.56
C MET A 4 -9.16 -4.59 -7.87
N PRO A 5 -8.96 -5.88 -8.17
CA PRO A 5 -9.71 -6.54 -9.24
C PRO A 5 -11.20 -6.60 -8.87
N GLU A 6 -12.06 -6.78 -9.87
CA GLU A 6 -13.52 -6.87 -9.68
C GLU A 6 -13.94 -7.96 -8.69
N SER A 7 -13.19 -9.07 -8.62
CA SER A 7 -13.41 -10.15 -7.65
C SER A 7 -13.18 -9.75 -6.19
N ASN A 8 -12.56 -8.58 -5.97
CA ASN A 8 -12.04 -8.11 -4.69
C ASN A 8 -11.00 -9.05 -4.03
N LEU A 9 -10.43 -9.97 -4.81
CA LEU A 9 -9.36 -10.88 -4.42
C LEU A 9 -8.18 -10.73 -5.39
N GLY A 10 -7.07 -10.20 -4.90
CA GLY A 10 -5.81 -10.12 -5.64
C GLY A 10 -4.82 -11.18 -5.19
N LEU A 11 -4.09 -11.76 -6.14
CA LEU A 11 -2.96 -12.63 -5.83
C LEU A 11 -1.67 -11.82 -5.73
N MET A 12 -0.75 -12.29 -4.89
CA MET A 12 0.61 -11.77 -4.83
C MET A 12 1.66 -12.87 -4.70
N SER A 13 2.83 -12.66 -5.30
CA SER A 13 3.98 -13.57 -5.17
C SER A 13 5.11 -13.02 -4.27
N THR A 14 5.16 -11.70 -4.06
CA THR A 14 6.18 -11.02 -3.26
C THR A 14 5.77 -10.72 -1.82
N GLU A 15 6.76 -10.61 -0.93
CA GLU A 15 6.56 -10.27 0.51
C GLU A 15 6.35 -8.78 0.74
N GLN A 16 6.90 -7.92 -0.14
CA GLN A 16 6.81 -6.48 -0.03
C GLN A 16 5.76 -5.97 -1.01
N THR A 17 4.54 -5.85 -0.52
CA THR A 17 3.39 -5.45 -1.33
C THR A 17 2.82 -4.14 -0.80
N LEU A 18 2.56 -3.19 -1.70
CA LEU A 18 1.72 -2.04 -1.42
C LEU A 18 0.28 -2.35 -1.85
N LEU A 19 -0.67 -1.91 -1.03
CA LEU A 19 -2.08 -1.79 -1.39
C LEU A 19 -2.34 -0.34 -1.82
N TYR A 20 -3.03 -0.13 -2.94
CA TYR A 20 -3.26 1.22 -3.45
C TYR A 20 -4.68 1.69 -3.19
N PHE A 21 -4.81 2.93 -2.75
CA PHE A 21 -6.08 3.57 -2.44
C PHE A 21 -6.16 4.95 -3.10
N TYR A 22 -7.23 5.21 -3.83
CA TYR A 22 -7.59 6.57 -4.20
C TYR A 22 -8.21 7.30 -3.01
N LEU A 23 -7.58 8.41 -2.65
CA LEU A 23 -7.94 9.34 -1.58
C LEU A 23 -8.54 10.61 -2.19
N PRO A 24 -9.82 10.90 -1.94
CA PRO A 24 -10.41 12.16 -2.36
C PRO A 24 -10.07 13.29 -1.35
N PRO A 25 -10.30 14.57 -1.69
CA PRO A 25 -9.91 15.70 -0.83
C PRO A 25 -10.54 15.69 0.56
N GLU A 26 -11.70 15.05 0.74
CA GLU A 26 -12.47 15.04 1.99
C GLU A 26 -11.77 14.28 3.13
N VAL A 27 -10.78 13.44 2.82
CA VAL A 27 -10.03 12.65 3.80
C VAL A 27 -8.60 13.14 4.02
N ALA A 28 -8.25 14.29 3.44
CA ALA A 28 -6.93 14.91 3.58
C ALA A 28 -6.58 15.13 5.07
N GLY A 29 -5.36 14.75 5.46
CA GLY A 29 -4.83 14.95 6.81
C GLY A 29 -5.45 14.07 7.91
N LEU A 30 -6.46 13.25 7.60
CA LEU A 30 -7.05 12.30 8.56
C LEU A 30 -6.10 11.13 8.84
N GLU A 31 -6.33 10.44 9.95
CA GLU A 31 -5.65 9.17 10.23
C GLU A 31 -6.41 8.00 9.59
N ALA A 32 -5.66 7.04 9.08
CA ALA A 32 -6.20 5.77 8.60
C ALA A 32 -5.45 4.60 9.22
N GLU A 33 -6.13 3.47 9.32
CA GLU A 33 -5.59 2.23 9.85
C GLU A 33 -5.83 1.10 8.85
N LEU A 34 -4.74 0.47 8.42
CA LEU A 34 -4.77 -0.76 7.64
C LEU A 34 -4.65 -1.93 8.61
N TYR A 35 -5.68 -2.77 8.66
CA TYR A 35 -5.70 -3.98 9.48
C TYR A 35 -5.90 -5.20 8.61
N MET A 36 -5.33 -6.32 9.03
CA MET A 36 -5.34 -7.54 8.25
C MET A 36 -5.60 -8.76 9.12
N PHE A 37 -6.44 -9.65 8.59
CA PHE A 37 -7.01 -10.79 9.28
C PHE A 37 -6.77 -12.06 8.45
N ASN A 38 -6.43 -13.16 9.12
CA ASN A 38 -6.40 -14.47 8.50
C ASN A 38 -7.82 -15.06 8.34
N GLU A 39 -7.94 -16.24 7.74
CA GLU A 39 -9.23 -16.92 7.55
C GLU A 39 -9.96 -17.26 8.85
N ALA A 40 -9.21 -17.45 9.95
CA ALA A 40 -9.76 -17.70 11.28
C ALA A 40 -10.23 -16.43 12.01
N GLN A 41 -10.23 -15.26 11.34
CA GLN A 41 -10.55 -13.96 11.93
C GLN A 41 -9.60 -13.54 13.05
N THR A 42 -8.38 -14.04 13.05
CA THR A 42 -7.32 -13.53 13.92
C THR A 42 -6.65 -12.34 13.23
N GLU A 43 -6.51 -11.24 13.96
CA GLU A 43 -5.71 -10.10 13.52
C GLU A 43 -4.24 -10.50 13.48
N GLU A 44 -3.64 -10.42 12.30
CA GLU A 44 -2.24 -10.75 12.07
C GLU A 44 -1.36 -9.47 12.17
N GLY A 45 -1.99 -8.29 12.18
CA GLY A 45 -1.36 -7.01 12.48
C GLY A 45 -2.04 -5.81 11.82
N SER A 46 -1.56 -4.63 12.18
CA SER A 46 -2.08 -3.35 11.69
C SER A 46 -0.98 -2.32 11.41
N ARG A 47 -1.33 -1.27 10.68
CA ARG A 47 -0.49 -0.10 10.40
C ARG A 47 -1.34 1.16 10.38
N ILE A 48 -0.95 2.15 11.17
CA ILE A 48 -1.54 3.48 11.17
C ILE A 48 -0.77 4.38 10.20
N ILE A 49 -1.48 5.17 9.41
CA ILE A 49 -0.93 6.12 8.44
C ILE A 49 -1.70 7.44 8.55
N THR A 50 -0.98 8.56 8.65
CA THR A 50 -1.56 9.89 8.42
C THR A 50 -1.69 10.11 6.91
N LEU A 51 -2.91 10.38 6.45
CA LEU A 51 -3.20 10.58 5.03
C LEU A 51 -2.57 11.90 4.54
N PRO A 52 -2.00 11.93 3.31
CA PRO A 52 -1.50 13.16 2.73
C PRO A 52 -2.58 14.23 2.59
N GLU A 53 -2.15 15.50 2.58
CA GLU A 53 -3.04 16.63 2.31
C GLU A 53 -3.49 16.68 0.84
N GLU A 54 -2.69 16.10 -0.06
CA GLU A 54 -2.96 16.08 -1.49
C GLU A 54 -3.85 14.89 -1.87
N PRO A 55 -4.93 15.11 -2.65
CA PRO A 55 -5.75 14.02 -3.17
C PRO A 55 -4.97 13.25 -4.24
N GLY A 56 -5.17 11.93 -4.30
CA GLY A 56 -4.45 11.08 -5.23
C GLY A 56 -4.48 9.61 -4.86
N ILE A 57 -3.60 8.84 -5.48
CA ILE A 57 -3.46 7.40 -5.28
C ILE A 57 -2.28 7.17 -4.34
N LEU A 58 -2.57 6.64 -3.15
CA LEU A 58 -1.59 6.32 -2.13
C LEU A 58 -1.28 4.82 -2.14
N GLY A 59 0.01 4.47 -2.22
CA GLY A 59 0.48 3.12 -1.95
C GLY A 59 0.77 2.94 -0.46
N VAL A 60 0.03 2.06 0.20
CA VAL A 60 0.19 1.74 1.62
C VAL A 60 0.84 0.37 1.77
N PRO A 61 2.02 0.26 2.39
CA PRO A 61 2.66 -1.02 2.59
C PRO A 61 1.86 -1.89 3.56
N ILE A 62 1.73 -3.18 3.27
CA ILE A 62 1.15 -4.15 4.21
C ILE A 62 1.98 -4.20 5.51
N PRO A 63 1.37 -4.42 6.69
CA PRO A 63 2.11 -4.39 7.96
C PRO A 63 3.25 -5.43 7.98
N ASP A 64 4.36 -5.15 8.66
CA ASP A 64 5.57 -5.98 8.56
C ASP A 64 5.39 -7.40 9.11
N ALA A 65 4.43 -7.59 10.02
CA ALA A 65 4.00 -8.91 10.49
C ALA A 65 3.58 -9.83 9.32
N PHE A 66 3.17 -9.25 8.19
CA PHE A 66 2.73 -9.92 6.97
C PHE A 66 3.85 -10.17 5.96
N ALA A 67 5.09 -9.74 6.21
CA ALA A 67 6.21 -10.22 5.38
C ALA A 67 6.30 -11.76 5.41
N GLN A 68 5.78 -12.38 6.47
CA GLN A 68 5.76 -13.82 6.72
C GLN A 68 4.47 -14.51 6.29
N LEU A 69 3.65 -13.89 5.43
CA LEU A 69 2.40 -14.50 4.97
C LEU A 69 2.60 -15.92 4.44
N SER A 70 1.72 -16.85 4.82
CA SER A 70 1.82 -18.23 4.38
C SER A 70 1.42 -18.35 2.91
N VAL A 71 2.20 -19.09 2.13
CA VAL A 71 1.83 -19.42 0.75
C VAL A 71 0.59 -20.32 0.76
N GLY A 72 -0.41 -19.94 -0.04
CA GLY A 72 -1.69 -20.62 -0.17
C GLY A 72 -2.81 -19.98 0.65
N ASP A 73 -2.46 -19.24 1.70
CA ASP A 73 -3.43 -18.67 2.63
C ASP A 73 -4.00 -17.35 2.10
N THR A 74 -5.29 -17.12 2.38
CA THR A 74 -6.01 -15.89 2.05
C THR A 74 -6.16 -15.01 3.27
N TYR A 75 -5.94 -13.72 3.11
CA TYR A 75 -6.03 -12.72 4.16
C TYR A 75 -7.01 -11.64 3.75
N ARG A 76 -7.82 -11.20 4.69
CA ARG A 76 -8.72 -10.07 4.51
C ARG A 76 -8.06 -8.83 5.08
N TRP A 77 -7.87 -7.83 4.23
CA TRP A 77 -7.45 -6.52 4.68
C TRP A 77 -8.67 -5.60 4.78
N TYR A 78 -8.52 -4.59 5.62
CA TYR A 78 -9.44 -3.48 5.70
C TYR A 78 -8.68 -2.19 5.91
N PHE A 79 -9.21 -1.11 5.37
CA PHE A 79 -8.65 0.22 5.50
C PHE A 79 -9.73 1.14 6.06
N ALA A 80 -9.59 1.52 7.33
CA ALA A 80 -10.52 2.42 8.01
C ALA A 80 -9.92 3.82 8.12
N ILE A 81 -10.61 4.80 7.56
CA ILE A 81 -10.26 6.22 7.69
C ILE A 81 -11.05 6.78 8.86
N GLN A 82 -10.32 7.31 9.85
CA GLN A 82 -10.86 7.83 11.09
C GLN A 82 -11.42 9.23 10.88
N VAL A 83 -12.74 9.35 10.97
CA VAL A 83 -13.43 10.65 10.84
C VAL A 83 -13.55 11.33 12.21
N ASP A 84 -13.85 10.55 13.24
CA ASP A 84 -13.89 11.00 14.63
C ASP A 84 -13.07 10.00 15.49
N PRO A 85 -11.98 10.46 16.14
CA PRO A 85 -11.12 9.59 16.94
C PRO A 85 -11.79 9.09 18.24
N VAL A 86 -12.91 9.70 18.65
CA VAL A 86 -13.68 9.32 19.84
C VAL A 86 -14.85 8.39 19.46
N ASP A 87 -15.54 8.68 18.36
CA ASP A 87 -16.65 7.87 17.84
C ASP A 87 -16.39 7.38 16.41
N ARG A 88 -15.78 6.20 16.32
CA ARG A 88 -15.42 5.56 15.04
C ARG A 88 -16.61 4.97 14.26
N SER A 89 -17.86 5.17 14.71
CA SER A 89 -19.05 4.65 14.02
C SER A 89 -19.27 5.26 12.63
N GLY A 90 -18.66 6.43 12.38
CA GLY A 90 -18.69 7.14 11.10
C GLY A 90 -17.51 6.86 10.16
N ASP A 91 -16.59 5.94 10.51
CA ASP A 91 -15.40 5.69 9.71
C ASP A 91 -15.72 5.19 8.30
N PHE A 92 -14.94 5.67 7.32
CA PHE A 92 -14.98 5.09 5.98
C PHE A 92 -14.15 3.80 5.96
N ILE A 93 -14.79 2.67 5.69
CA ILE A 93 -14.14 1.36 5.70
C ILE A 93 -14.15 0.75 4.30
N LEU A 94 -12.95 0.46 3.79
CA LEU A 94 -12.74 -0.36 2.61
C LEU A 94 -12.26 -1.75 3.04
N SER A 95 -12.50 -2.78 2.22
CA SER A 95 -11.97 -4.12 2.49
C SER A 95 -11.78 -4.91 1.20
N GLY A 96 -10.89 -5.89 1.27
CA GLY A 96 -10.66 -6.84 0.18
C GLY A 96 -9.76 -7.98 0.63
N PHE A 97 -9.39 -8.82 -0.32
CA PHE A 97 -8.63 -10.03 -0.05
C PHE A 97 -7.30 -10.03 -0.80
N VAL A 98 -6.30 -10.57 -0.12
CA VAL A 98 -5.01 -10.91 -0.71
C VAL A 98 -4.72 -12.38 -0.45
N GLN A 99 -4.27 -13.10 -1.47
CA GLN A 99 -3.77 -14.46 -1.31
C GLN A 99 -2.31 -14.51 -1.75
N ARG A 100 -1.45 -15.06 -0.89
CA ARG A 100 -0.05 -15.28 -1.25
C ARG A 100 0.06 -16.57 -2.03
N VAL A 101 0.68 -16.52 -3.21
CA VAL A 101 0.95 -17.72 -4.01
C VAL A 101 2.42 -18.04 -4.03
N ALA A 102 2.74 -19.30 -4.38
CA ALA A 102 4.12 -19.72 -4.51
C ALA A 102 4.78 -19.00 -5.70
N ASN A 103 6.07 -18.67 -5.57
CA ASN A 103 6.86 -18.24 -6.71
C ASN A 103 6.94 -19.37 -7.74
N ASP A 104 6.44 -19.14 -8.94
CA ASP A 104 6.56 -20.07 -10.06
C ASP A 104 7.92 -19.89 -10.76
N PRO A 105 8.81 -20.90 -10.75
CA PRO A 105 10.10 -20.82 -11.43
C PRO A 105 10.00 -20.56 -12.94
N ALA A 106 8.94 -21.05 -13.59
CA ALA A 106 8.73 -20.84 -15.03
C ALA A 106 8.41 -19.36 -15.31
N LEU A 107 7.51 -18.77 -14.52
CA LEU A 107 7.22 -17.33 -14.54
C LEU A 107 8.49 -16.51 -14.29
N GLN A 108 9.26 -16.85 -13.25
CA GLN A 108 10.50 -16.14 -12.93
C GLN A 108 11.54 -16.21 -14.06
N GLN A 109 11.64 -17.36 -14.73
CA GLN A 109 12.52 -17.52 -15.89
C GLN A 109 12.02 -16.67 -17.08
N GLN A 110 10.72 -16.63 -17.32
CA GLN A 110 10.11 -15.80 -18.36
C GLN A 110 10.40 -14.30 -18.12
N LEU A 111 10.17 -13.81 -16.90
CA LEU A 111 10.41 -12.41 -16.52
C LEU A 111 11.88 -12.00 -16.66
N ARG A 112 12.84 -12.91 -16.43
CA ARG A 112 14.28 -12.61 -16.66
C ARG A 112 14.65 -12.40 -18.12
N THR A 113 13.86 -12.96 -19.04
CA THR A 113 14.14 -12.90 -20.48
C THR A 113 13.35 -11.81 -21.18
N LEU A 114 12.19 -11.43 -20.63
CA LEU A 114 11.34 -10.42 -21.21
C LEU A 114 11.77 -9.02 -20.78
N PRO A 115 11.58 -8.02 -21.66
CA PRO A 115 11.65 -6.62 -21.29
C PRO A 115 10.69 -6.29 -20.13
N VAL A 116 11.07 -5.34 -19.28
CA VAL A 116 10.30 -4.99 -18.06
C VAL A 116 8.90 -4.48 -18.36
N GLU A 117 8.72 -3.85 -19.53
CA GLU A 117 7.44 -3.38 -20.03
C GLU A 117 6.41 -4.48 -20.30
N ASP A 118 6.84 -5.74 -20.45
CA ASP A 118 5.94 -6.87 -20.64
C ASP A 118 5.56 -7.53 -19.31
N HIS A 119 6.30 -7.26 -18.22
CA HIS A 119 6.15 -7.97 -16.95
C HIS A 119 4.75 -7.79 -16.34
N ALA A 120 4.19 -6.58 -16.38
CA ALA A 120 2.86 -6.30 -15.84
C ALA A 120 1.76 -7.13 -16.53
N SER A 121 1.85 -7.29 -17.85
CA SER A 121 0.92 -8.11 -18.63
C SER A 121 1.07 -9.60 -18.31
N VAL A 122 2.30 -10.06 -18.10
CA VAL A 122 2.58 -11.44 -17.69
C VAL A 122 2.03 -11.71 -16.28
N TYR A 123 2.23 -10.80 -15.32
CA TYR A 123 1.63 -10.88 -13.98
C TYR A 123 0.09 -10.91 -14.05
N GLY A 124 -0.51 -9.99 -14.82
CA GLY A 124 -1.95 -9.93 -15.02
C GLY A 124 -2.53 -11.23 -15.59
N ALA A 125 -1.86 -11.85 -16.56
CA ALA A 125 -2.27 -13.14 -17.15
C ALA A 125 -2.26 -14.30 -16.14
N GLN A 126 -1.47 -14.19 -15.06
CA GLN A 126 -1.43 -15.17 -13.96
C GLN A 126 -2.34 -14.78 -12.78
N GLY A 127 -3.09 -13.67 -12.89
CA GLY A 127 -3.92 -13.14 -11.80
C GLY A 127 -3.12 -12.52 -10.65
N LEU A 128 -1.80 -12.30 -10.83
CA LEU A 128 -0.90 -11.65 -9.87
C LEU A 128 -1.13 -10.14 -9.85
N TRP A 129 -2.33 -9.75 -9.43
CA TRP A 129 -2.82 -8.38 -9.41
C TRP A 129 -1.85 -7.44 -8.70
N PHE A 130 -1.42 -7.83 -7.49
CA PHE A 130 -0.59 -6.96 -6.67
C PHE A 130 0.82 -6.82 -7.25
N ASP A 131 1.40 -7.85 -7.85
CA ASP A 131 2.69 -7.75 -8.55
C ASP A 131 2.58 -6.80 -9.76
N ALA A 132 1.51 -6.92 -10.55
CA ALA A 132 1.27 -6.08 -11.72
C ALA A 132 1.11 -4.60 -11.35
N ILE A 133 0.21 -4.29 -10.40
CA ILE A 133 -0.06 -2.90 -10.01
C ILE A 133 1.13 -2.26 -9.30
N ASN A 134 1.87 -3.01 -8.47
CA ASN A 134 3.08 -2.48 -7.80
C ASN A 134 4.18 -2.16 -8.81
N LEU A 135 4.39 -3.01 -9.81
CA LEU A 135 5.32 -2.74 -10.89
C LEU A 135 4.95 -1.46 -11.64
N LEU A 136 3.70 -1.32 -12.07
CA LEU A 136 3.26 -0.16 -12.85
C LEU A 136 3.30 1.13 -12.04
N ALA A 137 2.90 1.11 -10.77
CA ALA A 137 3.00 2.27 -9.89
C ALA A 137 4.47 2.69 -9.69
N SER A 138 5.37 1.71 -9.47
CA SER A 138 6.80 1.97 -9.34
C SER A 138 7.40 2.57 -10.62
N MET A 139 7.03 2.06 -11.79
CA MET A 139 7.51 2.58 -13.07
C MET A 139 6.96 3.98 -13.38
N ARG A 140 5.68 4.24 -13.07
CA ARG A 140 5.06 5.56 -13.24
C ARG A 140 5.70 6.60 -12.31
N SER A 141 6.04 6.24 -11.08
CA SER A 141 6.78 7.11 -10.14
C SER A 141 8.21 7.39 -10.62
N GLN A 142 8.94 6.36 -11.09
CA GLN A 142 10.32 6.53 -11.58
C GLN A 142 10.42 7.27 -12.91
N TYR A 143 9.41 7.15 -13.77
CA TYR A 143 9.40 7.73 -15.12
C TYR A 143 8.11 8.55 -15.37
N PRO A 144 7.91 9.67 -14.65
CA PRO A 144 6.65 10.40 -14.64
C PRO A 144 6.26 11.03 -16.00
N ASN A 145 7.20 11.15 -16.93
CA ASN A 145 6.97 11.68 -18.29
C ASN A 145 6.89 10.59 -19.37
N SER A 146 6.82 9.31 -18.98
CA SER A 146 6.76 8.20 -19.92
C SER A 146 5.30 7.87 -20.28
N ALA A 147 4.89 8.24 -21.49
CA ALA A 147 3.56 7.91 -22.02
C ALA A 147 3.29 6.39 -22.04
N GLN A 148 4.33 5.57 -22.15
CA GLN A 148 4.21 4.11 -22.12
C GLN A 148 3.72 3.62 -20.75
N TRP A 149 4.35 4.07 -19.66
CA TRP A 149 3.99 3.64 -18.30
C TRP A 149 2.64 4.20 -17.86
N GLU A 150 2.32 5.42 -18.31
CA GLU A 150 0.99 6.02 -18.14
C GLU A 150 -0.09 5.18 -18.84
N THR A 151 0.13 4.83 -20.11
CA THR A 151 -0.84 4.03 -20.88
C THR A 151 -1.05 2.64 -20.26
N GLN A 152 0.02 1.96 -19.82
CA GLN A 152 -0.11 0.65 -19.19
C GLN A 152 -0.85 0.72 -17.85
N TRP A 153 -0.58 1.73 -17.04
CA TRP A 153 -1.29 1.99 -15.79
C TRP A 153 -2.80 2.21 -16.03
N GLU A 154 -3.14 3.08 -16.97
CA GLU A 154 -4.53 3.35 -17.33
C GLU A 154 -5.23 2.11 -17.88
N THR A 155 -4.54 1.32 -18.72
CA THR A 155 -5.08 0.08 -19.28
C THR A 155 -5.39 -0.94 -18.17
N LEU A 156 -4.48 -1.11 -17.18
CA LEU A 156 -4.72 -2.00 -16.04
C LEU A 156 -5.95 -1.55 -15.25
N LEU A 157 -6.05 -0.27 -14.91
CA LEU A 157 -7.19 0.24 -14.14
C LEU A 157 -8.50 0.20 -14.92
N GLN A 158 -8.47 0.46 -16.22
CA GLN A 158 -9.65 0.32 -17.08
C GLN A 158 -10.15 -1.12 -17.14
N SER A 159 -9.26 -2.12 -17.07
CA SER A 159 -9.66 -3.54 -17.09
C SER A 159 -10.45 -3.99 -15.85
N VAL A 160 -10.57 -3.12 -14.84
CA VAL A 160 -11.29 -3.37 -13.58
C VAL A 160 -12.22 -2.20 -13.24
N ASP A 161 -12.68 -1.44 -14.24
CA ASP A 161 -13.60 -0.30 -14.13
C ASP A 161 -13.12 0.84 -13.20
N LEU A 162 -11.80 1.06 -13.13
CA LEU A 162 -11.14 2.12 -12.35
C LEU A 162 -10.58 3.25 -13.24
N GLU A 163 -11.01 3.36 -14.49
CA GLU A 163 -10.52 4.36 -15.46
C GLU A 163 -10.74 5.80 -14.97
N ARG A 164 -11.79 6.06 -14.19
CA ARG A 164 -12.11 7.38 -13.65
C ARG A 164 -11.06 7.94 -12.70
N ILE A 165 -10.29 7.06 -12.05
CA ILE A 165 -9.22 7.46 -11.12
C ILE A 165 -7.84 7.24 -11.71
N ALA A 166 -7.72 6.68 -12.92
CA ALA A 166 -6.42 6.27 -13.45
C ALA A 166 -5.45 7.43 -13.69
N THR A 167 -5.98 8.61 -14.03
CA THR A 167 -5.22 9.84 -14.26
C THR A 167 -4.87 10.61 -12.97
N GLN A 168 -5.35 10.15 -11.81
CA GLN A 168 -5.03 10.79 -10.53
C GLN A 168 -3.53 10.65 -10.23
N PRO A 169 -2.93 11.61 -9.51
CA PRO A 169 -1.50 11.58 -9.18
C PRO A 169 -1.20 10.38 -8.29
N LEU A 170 -0.05 9.73 -8.51
CA LEU A 170 0.52 8.82 -7.52
C LEU A 170 1.21 9.67 -6.46
N LEU A 171 0.80 9.48 -5.21
CA LEU A 171 1.35 10.22 -4.08
C LEU A 171 2.66 9.57 -3.64
N ASP A 172 3.70 10.38 -3.46
CA ASP A 172 4.95 9.92 -2.89
C ASP A 172 4.77 9.66 -1.39
N VAL A 173 4.97 8.42 -0.96
CA VAL A 173 5.20 8.10 0.46
C VAL A 173 6.63 8.49 0.81
N SER A 174 6.89 9.80 0.92
CA SER A 174 8.12 10.29 1.54
C SER A 174 8.12 9.91 3.02
N PRO A 175 9.17 9.24 3.56
CA PRO A 175 9.26 8.89 4.98
C PRO A 175 9.45 10.09 5.93
N ALA A 176 9.09 11.31 5.51
CA ALA A 176 9.39 12.55 6.24
C ALA A 176 8.37 12.92 7.35
N THR A 177 7.32 12.14 7.58
CA THR A 177 6.35 12.40 8.68
C THR A 177 6.41 11.36 9.81
N GLN A 178 7.53 10.62 9.93
CA GLN A 178 7.87 9.95 11.18
C GLN A 178 8.94 10.75 11.94
N VAL A 179 8.55 11.85 12.56
CA VAL A 179 9.35 12.42 13.66
C VAL A 179 8.44 12.98 14.76
N SER A 180 8.19 12.14 15.75
CA SER A 180 8.02 12.57 17.15
C SER A 180 8.56 11.46 18.05
N THR A 181 9.85 11.17 17.91
CA THR A 181 10.60 10.61 19.02
C THR A 181 10.79 11.72 20.04
N THR A 182 9.95 11.71 21.08
CA THR A 182 10.21 12.43 22.32
C THR A 182 11.58 12.00 22.86
N ILE A 183 12.58 12.86 22.70
CA ILE A 183 13.83 12.76 23.46
C ILE A 183 13.49 13.24 24.88
N PRO A 184 13.58 12.40 25.92
CA PRO A 184 13.44 12.90 27.28
C PRO A 184 14.58 13.86 27.59
N THR A 185 14.22 15.07 28.01
CA THR A 185 15.14 16.12 28.45
C THR A 185 16.13 15.56 29.47
N PRO A 186 17.45 15.73 29.30
CA PRO A 186 18.39 15.38 30.36
C PRO A 186 18.15 16.30 31.56
N ILE A 187 18.01 15.69 32.73
CA ILE A 187 17.95 16.39 34.03
C ILE A 187 19.22 17.26 34.13
N PRO A 188 19.12 18.57 34.41
CA PRO A 188 20.30 19.39 34.62
C PRO A 188 21.06 18.87 35.86
N THR A 189 22.27 18.37 35.63
CA THR A 189 23.23 18.08 36.70
C THR A 189 23.62 19.41 37.34
N THR A 190 23.17 19.66 38.57
CA THR A 190 23.60 20.80 39.37
C THR A 190 25.12 20.74 39.55
N SER A 191 25.83 21.64 38.87
CA SER A 191 27.24 21.92 39.15
C SER A 191 27.32 22.54 40.54
N ILE A 192 27.90 21.81 41.49
CA ILE A 192 28.30 22.37 42.77
C ILE A 192 29.57 23.17 42.50
N ASP A 193 29.48 24.49 42.63
CA ASP A 193 30.63 25.38 42.56
C ASP A 193 31.45 25.25 43.86
N PRO A 194 32.77 25.03 43.80
CA PRO A 194 33.58 24.87 45.00
C PRO A 194 34.07 26.26 45.45
N ASN A 195 33.28 26.93 46.29
CA ASN A 195 33.71 27.93 47.28
C ASN A 195 32.48 28.64 47.86
N PHE A 196 31.93 28.10 48.95
CA PHE A 196 31.50 28.78 50.19
C PHE A 196 30.82 27.76 51.11
#